data_AF-A0A537FK12-F1
#
_entry.id   AF-A0A537FK12-F1
#
_cell.length_a   1.000
_cell.length_b   1.000
_cell.length_c   1.000
_cell.angle_alpha   90.00
_cell.angle_beta   90.00
_cell.angle_gamma   90.00
#
_symmetry.space_group_name_H-M   'P 1'
#
loop_
_entity.id
_entity.type
_entity.pdbx_description
1 polymer ?
#
loop_
_entity_poly.entity_id
_entity_poly.type
_entity_poly.pdbx_seq_one_letter_code
_entity_poly.pdbx_strand_id
1 'polypeptide(L)'
;MSGAWAIVPLLPTIVGIAVATIVFAVIFSLLANIPRTTTPTNSTITTVGPLIVALFGAIILAGLTYFILLILVIVLIFKLVSRRNNHFNRQILLQEDLVSMARELAAKRGVDVSILLNNMERSVREARLEETEKNATLYAIVGSLVWIYAAYFLMKDFFKHERREDLFINDMLRTFNALEVPINFPYRNPPIPDRSFALYFVLTLITGSIFGVYWVYVLVTDPNNHFRQQMLMEDTIMAQLSSTPSPTSPIPSAPTS
;
A
#
# COMPACT_ATOMS: atom_id res chain seq x y z
N MET A 1 1.67 -8.63 -2.17
CA MET A 1 1.58 -9.00 -0.73
C MET A 1 0.37 -9.90 -0.53
N SER A 2 0.46 -10.91 0.35
CA SER A 2 -0.65 -11.82 0.64
C SER A 2 -1.72 -11.16 1.52
N GLY A 3 -2.95 -11.68 1.49
CA GLY A 3 -4.04 -11.24 2.36
C GLY A 3 -3.79 -11.47 3.85
N ALA A 4 -2.82 -12.35 4.21
CA ALA A 4 -2.44 -12.62 5.60
C ALA A 4 -2.01 -11.37 6.38
N TRP A 5 -1.50 -10.35 5.68
CA TRP A 5 -1.14 -9.06 6.30
C TRP A 5 -2.35 -8.33 6.91
N ALA A 6 -3.58 -8.68 6.51
CA ALA A 6 -4.80 -8.07 7.03
C ALA A 6 -5.01 -8.28 8.54
N ILE A 7 -4.47 -9.36 9.12
CA ILE A 7 -4.65 -9.63 10.55
C ILE A 7 -3.71 -8.82 11.44
N VAL A 8 -2.62 -8.27 10.88
CA VAL A 8 -1.54 -7.63 11.65
C VAL A 8 -2.04 -6.49 12.57
N PRO A 9 -2.96 -5.59 12.15
CA PRO A 9 -3.46 -4.54 13.03
C PRO A 9 -4.32 -5.05 14.20
N LEU A 10 -4.85 -6.27 14.11
CA LEU A 10 -5.69 -6.86 15.16
C LEU A 10 -4.86 -7.48 16.28
N LEU A 11 -3.65 -7.95 15.97
CA LEU A 11 -2.79 -8.64 16.94
C LEU A 11 -2.50 -7.80 18.19
N PRO A 12 -2.18 -6.49 18.11
CA PRO A 12 -1.98 -5.66 19.30
C PRO A 12 -3.23 -5.59 20.19
N THR A 13 -4.41 -5.49 19.59
CA THR A 13 -5.69 -5.45 20.33
C THR A 13 -5.95 -6.78 21.04
N ILE A 14 -5.75 -7.92 20.36
CA ILE A 14 -5.95 -9.25 20.94
C ILE A 14 -5.02 -9.45 22.14
N VAL A 15 -3.73 -9.13 21.98
CA VAL A 15 -2.74 -9.24 23.07
C VAL A 15 -3.10 -8.28 24.20
N GLY A 16 -3.51 -7.04 23.90
CA GLY A 16 -3.95 -6.08 24.91
C GLY A 16 -5.13 -6.59 25.75
N ILE A 17 -6.16 -7.18 25.12
CA ILE A 17 -7.31 -7.77 25.81
C ILE A 17 -6.89 -8.95 26.67
N ALA A 18 -6.03 -9.85 26.15
CA ALA A 18 -5.56 -11.00 26.90
C ALA A 18 -4.78 -10.58 28.15
N VAL A 19 -3.87 -9.61 28.01
CA VAL A 19 -3.06 -9.07 29.11
C VAL A 19 -3.94 -8.37 30.14
N ALA A 20 -4.87 -7.52 29.70
CA ALA A 20 -5.82 -6.85 30.61
C ALA A 20 -6.62 -7.88 31.42
N THR A 21 -7.12 -8.93 30.76
CA THR A 21 -7.88 -10.00 31.42
C THR A 21 -7.06 -10.73 32.48
N ILE A 22 -5.80 -11.07 32.17
CA ILE A 22 -4.88 -11.69 33.12
C ILE A 22 -4.61 -10.78 34.32
N VAL A 23 -4.32 -9.49 34.06
CA VAL A 23 -4.07 -8.50 35.12
C VAL A 23 -5.29 -8.36 36.03
N PHE A 24 -6.49 -8.23 35.47
CA PHE A 24 -7.73 -8.18 36.26
C PHE A 24 -7.93 -9.45 37.08
N ALA A 25 -7.74 -10.63 36.51
CA ALA A 25 -7.89 -11.90 37.23
C ALA A 25 -6.92 -12.01 38.43
N VAL A 26 -5.67 -11.58 38.25
CA VAL A 26 -4.69 -11.54 39.35
C VAL A 26 -5.10 -10.53 40.41
N ILE A 27 -5.52 -9.32 40.02
CA ILE A 27 -5.99 -8.29 40.97
C ILE A 27 -7.18 -8.80 41.77
N PHE A 28 -8.21 -9.37 41.12
CA PHE A 28 -9.36 -9.94 41.82
C PHE A 28 -8.97 -11.07 42.77
N SER A 29 -8.04 -11.95 42.36
CA SER A 29 -7.53 -13.03 43.22
C SER A 29 -6.77 -12.50 44.43
N LEU A 30 -6.03 -11.40 44.28
CA LEU A 30 -5.36 -10.72 45.38
C LEU A 30 -6.37 -10.10 46.34
N LEU A 31 -7.38 -9.38 45.83
CA LEU A 31 -8.43 -8.76 46.65
C LEU A 31 -9.28 -9.78 47.41
N ALA A 32 -9.65 -10.89 46.77
CA ALA A 32 -10.46 -11.94 47.38
C ALA A 32 -9.75 -12.64 48.55
N ASN A 33 -8.41 -12.68 48.51
CA ASN A 33 -7.59 -13.37 49.50
C ASN A 33 -6.95 -12.45 50.54
N ILE A 34 -7.34 -11.16 50.62
CA ILE A 34 -6.89 -10.26 51.69
C ILE A 34 -7.47 -10.77 53.02
N PRO A 35 -6.64 -11.16 54.02
CA PRO A 35 -7.15 -11.59 55.32
C PRO A 35 -7.97 -10.48 55.97
N ARG A 36 -9.23 -10.76 56.32
CA ARG A 36 -10.13 -9.80 57.00
C ARG A 36 -9.86 -9.67 58.50
N THR A 37 -8.85 -10.34 59.01
CA THR A 37 -8.43 -10.33 60.42
C THR A 37 -7.17 -9.49 60.59
N THR A 38 -7.12 -8.67 61.64
CA THR A 38 -6.05 -7.68 61.90
C THR A 38 -4.69 -8.28 62.31
N THR A 39 -4.54 -9.60 62.30
CA THR A 39 -3.29 -10.29 62.67
C THR A 39 -2.58 -10.82 61.42
N PRO A 40 -1.46 -10.22 60.98
CA PRO A 40 -0.68 -10.76 59.87
C PRO A 40 -0.05 -12.08 60.32
N THR A 41 -0.47 -13.18 59.70
CA THR A 41 0.12 -14.51 59.87
C THR A 41 1.16 -14.77 58.77
N ASN A 42 2.19 -15.58 59.04
CA ASN A 42 3.23 -15.96 58.05
C ASN A 42 2.65 -16.57 56.76
N SER A 43 1.41 -17.08 56.80
CA SER A 43 0.65 -17.61 55.66
C SER A 43 0.33 -16.57 54.57
N THR A 44 0.25 -15.28 54.90
CA THR A 44 -0.05 -14.21 53.91
C THR A 44 1.13 -13.98 52.96
N ILE A 45 2.37 -14.15 53.43
CA ILE A 45 3.58 -13.98 52.60
C ILE A 45 3.73 -15.15 51.62
N THR A 46 3.39 -16.37 52.05
CA THR A 46 3.49 -17.59 51.22
C THR A 46 2.48 -17.63 50.06
N THR A 47 1.32 -16.96 50.18
CA THR A 47 0.30 -16.94 49.11
C THR A 47 0.41 -15.75 48.17
N VAL A 48 0.80 -14.57 48.66
CA VAL A 48 0.83 -13.34 47.87
C VAL A 48 2.13 -13.20 47.04
N GLY A 49 3.27 -13.68 47.57
CA GLY A 49 4.58 -13.58 46.89
C GLY A 49 4.61 -14.19 45.48
N PRO A 50 4.15 -15.44 45.27
CA PRO A 50 4.12 -16.07 43.94
C PRO A 50 3.21 -15.33 42.94
N LEU A 51 2.09 -14.77 43.40
CA LEU A 51 1.16 -14.02 42.55
C LEU A 51 1.78 -12.71 42.05
N ILE A 52 2.55 -12.02 42.90
CA ILE A 52 3.29 -10.82 42.51
C ILE A 52 4.35 -11.17 41.45
N VAL A 53 5.16 -12.20 41.68
CA VAL A 53 6.19 -12.65 40.72
C VAL A 53 5.56 -13.04 39.37
N ALA A 54 4.45 -13.79 39.39
CA ALA A 54 3.73 -14.17 38.19
C ALA A 54 3.19 -12.94 37.41
N LEU A 55 2.66 -11.93 38.12
CA LEU A 55 2.19 -10.69 37.52
C LEU A 55 3.32 -9.91 36.83
N PHE A 56 4.46 -9.76 37.50
CA PHE A 56 5.64 -9.10 36.92
C PHE A 56 6.13 -9.85 35.67
N GLY A 57 6.22 -11.18 35.73
CA GLY A 57 6.58 -12.01 34.56
C GLY A 57 5.60 -11.84 33.39
N ALA A 58 4.29 -11.81 33.67
CA ALA A 58 3.26 -11.62 32.66
C ALA A 58 3.33 -10.24 32.01
N ILE A 59 3.59 -9.17 32.78
CA ILE A 59 3.75 -7.80 32.26
C ILE A 59 4.99 -7.69 31.36
N ILE A 60 6.11 -8.29 31.76
CA ILE A 60 7.33 -8.32 30.94
C ILE A 60 7.07 -9.05 29.61
N LEU A 61 6.46 -10.24 29.67
CA LEU A 61 6.12 -11.01 28.47
C LEU A 61 5.14 -10.25 27.55
N ALA A 62 4.14 -9.58 28.14
CA ALA A 62 3.20 -8.73 27.43
C ALA A 62 3.92 -7.58 26.71
N GLY A 63 4.84 -6.90 27.40
CA GLY A 63 5.65 -5.83 26.83
C GLY A 63 6.51 -6.29 25.66
N LEU A 64 7.20 -7.42 25.80
CA LEU A 64 7.99 -8.02 24.72
C LEU A 64 7.12 -8.41 23.52
N THR A 65 5.96 -9.01 23.78
CA THR A 65 5.00 -9.38 22.73
C THR A 65 4.51 -8.15 21.99
N TYR A 66 4.12 -7.09 22.71
CA TYR A 66 3.66 -5.84 22.12
C TYR A 66 4.76 -5.17 21.27
N PHE A 67 6.01 -5.21 21.72
CA PHE A 67 7.15 -4.69 20.95
C PHE A 67 7.35 -5.44 19.62
N ILE A 68 7.24 -6.77 19.61
CA ILE A 68 7.31 -7.57 18.38
C ILE A 68 6.16 -7.20 17.43
N LEU A 69 4.95 -7.04 17.95
CA LEU A 69 3.79 -6.66 17.15
C LEU A 69 3.92 -5.26 16.56
N LEU A 70 4.52 -4.31 17.29
CA LEU A 70 4.83 -2.99 16.79
C LEU A 70 5.78 -3.07 15.58
N ILE A 71 6.82 -3.90 15.64
CA ILE A 71 7.73 -4.14 14.51
C ILE A 71 6.95 -4.68 13.29
N LEU A 72 6.00 -5.60 13.48
CA LEU A 72 5.18 -6.11 12.36
C LEU A 72 4.33 -5.01 11.71
N VAL A 73 3.77 -4.09 12.50
CA VAL A 73 3.02 -2.94 11.96
C VAL A 73 3.94 -2.00 11.18
N ILE A 74 5.15 -1.73 11.68
CA ILE A 74 6.17 -0.92 10.99
C ILE A 74 6.52 -1.55 9.65
N VAL A 75 6.76 -2.87 9.61
CA VAL A 75 7.06 -3.60 8.37
C VAL A 75 5.88 -3.57 7.40
N LEU A 76 4.64 -3.71 7.89
CA LEU A 76 3.43 -3.58 7.07
C LEU A 76 3.37 -2.21 6.38
N ILE A 77 3.54 -1.12 7.14
CA ILE A 77 3.52 0.25 6.61
C ILE A 77 4.63 0.42 5.56
N PHE A 78 5.85 0.03 5.89
CA PHE A 78 6.99 0.11 4.98
C PHE A 78 6.69 -0.58 3.65
N LYS A 79 6.19 -1.83 3.69
CA LYS A 79 5.90 -2.60 2.47
C LYS A 79 4.78 -1.97 1.64
N LEU A 80 3.72 -1.45 2.27
CA LEU A 80 2.62 -0.81 1.54
C LEU A 80 3.08 0.48 0.85
N VAL A 81 3.81 1.32 1.56
CA VAL A 81 4.31 2.61 1.03
C VAL A 81 5.38 2.39 -0.05
N SER A 82 6.35 1.51 0.21
CA SER A 82 7.38 1.18 -0.78
C SER A 82 6.78 0.63 -2.07
N ARG A 83 5.78 -0.26 -1.97
CA ARG A 83 5.08 -0.81 -3.15
C ARG A 83 4.34 0.27 -3.93
N ARG A 84 3.68 1.21 -3.26
CA ARG A 84 3.06 2.37 -3.91
C ARG A 84 4.10 3.17 -4.69
N ASN A 85 5.21 3.55 -4.05
CA ASN A 85 6.24 4.37 -4.68
C ASN A 85 6.83 3.69 -5.91
N ASN A 86 7.21 2.41 -5.77
CA ASN A 86 7.80 1.65 -6.87
C ASN A 86 6.83 1.51 -8.06
N HIS A 87 5.54 1.26 -7.80
CA HIS A 87 4.54 1.19 -8.86
C HIS A 87 4.37 2.52 -9.58
N PHE A 88 4.20 3.62 -8.84
CA PHE A 88 3.90 4.93 -9.42
C PHE A 88 5.09 5.43 -10.24
N ASN A 89 6.31 5.23 -9.75
CA ASN A 89 7.53 5.54 -10.49
C ASN A 89 7.65 4.72 -11.77
N ARG A 90 7.42 3.39 -11.71
CA ARG A 90 7.45 2.53 -12.90
C ARG A 90 6.40 2.98 -13.92
N GLN A 91 5.22 3.37 -13.45
CA GLN A 91 4.16 3.88 -14.30
C GLN A 91 4.56 5.15 -15.02
N ILE A 92 5.08 6.15 -14.31
CA ILE A 92 5.52 7.40 -14.93
C ILE A 92 6.58 7.14 -16.00
N LEU A 93 7.55 6.25 -15.74
CA LEU A 93 8.57 5.87 -16.72
C LEU A 93 7.95 5.22 -17.97
N LEU A 94 7.02 4.28 -17.79
CA LEU A 94 6.30 3.67 -18.92
C LEU A 94 5.54 4.71 -19.75
N GLN A 95 4.88 5.67 -19.09
CA GLN A 95 4.14 6.73 -19.78
C GLN A 95 5.07 7.66 -20.56
N GLU A 96 6.26 7.96 -20.04
CA GLU A 96 7.30 8.72 -20.74
C GLU A 96 7.84 8.00 -21.98
N ASP A 97 8.06 6.69 -21.86
CA ASP A 97 8.50 5.85 -22.98
C ASP A 97 7.42 5.80 -24.08
N LEU A 98 6.14 5.71 -23.70
CA LEU A 98 5.02 5.73 -24.64
C LEU A 98 4.86 7.08 -25.35
N VAL A 99 5.04 8.20 -24.64
CA VAL A 99 5.08 9.54 -25.25
C VAL A 99 6.22 9.63 -26.27
N SER A 100 7.41 9.17 -25.88
CA SER A 100 8.61 9.21 -26.73
C SER A 100 8.40 8.36 -28.00
N MET A 101 7.85 7.16 -27.84
CA MET A 101 7.51 6.28 -28.96
C MET A 101 6.47 6.90 -29.90
N ALA A 102 5.40 7.49 -29.35
CA ALA A 102 4.38 8.13 -30.17
C ALA A 102 4.95 9.32 -30.96
N ARG A 103 5.84 10.11 -30.34
CA ARG A 103 6.55 11.22 -31.00
C ARG A 103 7.44 10.73 -32.14
N GLU A 104 8.23 9.68 -31.92
CA GLU A 104 9.07 9.10 -32.97
C GLU A 104 8.24 8.53 -34.13
N LEU A 105 7.14 7.85 -33.82
CA LEU A 105 6.26 7.26 -34.82
C LEU A 105 5.55 8.34 -35.65
N ALA A 106 5.10 9.42 -35.00
CA ALA A 106 4.54 10.60 -35.67
C ALA A 106 5.52 11.21 -36.67
N ALA A 107 6.77 11.41 -36.24
CA ALA A 107 7.83 11.96 -37.08
C ALA A 107 8.14 11.06 -38.29
N LYS A 108 8.19 9.73 -38.08
CA LYS A 108 8.42 8.75 -39.15
C LYS A 108 7.29 8.70 -40.18
N ARG A 109 6.04 8.81 -39.72
CA ARG A 109 4.86 8.74 -40.59
C ARG A 109 4.46 10.10 -41.18
N GLY A 110 5.07 11.20 -40.73
CA GLY A 110 4.71 12.55 -41.16
C GLY A 110 3.29 12.96 -40.73
N VAL A 111 2.75 12.37 -39.66
CA VAL A 111 1.41 12.66 -39.14
C VAL A 111 1.52 13.68 -38.00
N ASP A 112 0.78 14.77 -38.09
CA ASP A 112 0.71 15.75 -37.00
C ASP A 112 -0.26 15.29 -35.91
N VAL A 113 0.31 14.84 -34.78
CA VAL A 113 -0.43 14.49 -33.56
C VAL A 113 -0.04 15.40 -32.39
N SER A 114 0.44 16.62 -32.68
CA SER A 114 0.99 17.53 -31.67
C SER A 114 0.04 17.81 -30.50
N ILE A 115 -1.26 17.98 -30.78
CA ILE A 115 -2.28 18.21 -29.73
C ILE A 115 -2.40 16.98 -28.81
N LEU A 116 -2.44 15.78 -29.40
CA LEU A 116 -2.61 14.54 -28.63
C LEU A 116 -1.35 14.22 -27.81
N LEU A 117 -0.15 14.45 -28.38
CA LEU A 117 1.12 14.34 -27.67
C LEU A 117 1.20 15.34 -26.50
N ASN A 118 0.77 16.59 -26.71
CA ASN A 118 0.75 17.60 -25.64
C ASN A 118 -0.16 17.19 -24.47
N ASN A 119 -1.28 16.51 -24.74
CA ASN A 119 -2.17 15.99 -23.69
C ASN A 119 -1.52 14.84 -22.90
N MET A 120 -0.89 13.89 -23.60
CA MET A 120 -0.15 12.81 -22.94
C MET A 120 0.99 13.34 -22.07
N GLU A 121 1.79 14.28 -22.60
CA GLU A 121 2.87 14.91 -21.84
C GLU A 121 2.38 15.70 -20.64
N ARG A 122 1.26 16.42 -20.80
CA ARG A 122 0.62 17.12 -19.70
C ARG A 122 0.23 16.14 -18.60
N SER A 123 -0.38 15.01 -18.94
CA SER A 123 -0.76 13.97 -17.98
C SER A 123 0.45 13.41 -17.23
N VAL A 124 1.56 13.15 -17.92
CA VAL A 124 2.83 12.72 -17.31
C VAL A 124 3.39 13.77 -16.35
N ARG A 125 3.39 15.06 -16.75
CA ARG A 125 3.85 16.16 -15.90
C ARG A 125 2.98 16.30 -14.65
N GLU A 126 1.66 16.24 -14.79
CA GLU A 126 0.72 16.26 -13.67
C GLU A 126 0.96 15.07 -12.73
N ALA A 127 1.16 13.87 -13.27
CA ALA A 127 1.51 12.69 -12.48
C ALA A 127 2.80 12.91 -11.69
N ARG A 128 3.89 13.41 -12.30
CA ARG A 128 5.15 13.71 -11.58
C ARG A 128 4.97 14.71 -10.43
N LEU A 129 4.11 15.70 -10.60
CA LEU A 129 3.87 16.73 -9.57
C LEU A 129 3.00 16.19 -8.41
N GLU A 130 2.01 15.36 -8.70
CA GLU A 130 1.06 14.89 -7.69
C GLU A 130 1.47 13.55 -7.04
N GLU A 131 2.19 12.70 -7.77
CA GLU A 131 2.55 11.34 -7.36
C GLU A 131 3.90 11.24 -6.65
N THR A 132 4.29 12.31 -5.97
CA THR A 132 5.57 12.43 -5.26
C THR A 132 5.85 11.24 -4.34
N GLU A 133 7.13 10.89 -4.26
CA GLU A 133 7.60 9.82 -3.39
C GLU A 133 7.34 10.18 -1.93
N LYS A 134 6.80 9.21 -1.20
CA LYS A 134 6.62 9.31 0.25
C LYS A 134 7.72 8.53 0.94
N ASN A 135 8.47 9.15 1.87
CA ASN A 135 9.57 8.47 2.56
C ASN A 135 9.04 7.30 3.42
N ALA A 136 9.12 6.09 2.88
CA ALA A 136 8.57 4.88 3.49
C ALA A 136 9.17 4.61 4.88
N THR A 137 10.47 4.88 5.05
CA THR A 137 11.19 4.71 6.32
C THR A 137 10.68 5.69 7.37
N LEU A 138 10.46 6.96 7.00
CA LEU A 138 9.94 7.98 7.92
C LEU A 138 8.51 7.62 8.38
N TYR A 139 7.64 7.21 7.45
CA TYR A 139 6.29 6.76 7.79
C TYR A 139 6.30 5.47 8.63
N ALA A 140 7.28 4.59 8.43
CA ALA A 140 7.43 3.39 9.24
C ALA A 140 7.90 3.70 10.67
N ILE A 141 8.89 4.58 10.85
CA ILE A 141 9.51 4.87 12.16
C ILE A 141 8.58 5.66 13.10
N VAL A 142 7.73 6.55 12.58
CA VAL A 142 6.89 7.43 13.42
C VAL A 142 5.72 6.65 14.10
N GLY A 143 5.55 5.35 13.81
CA GLY A 143 4.80 4.40 14.65
C GLY A 143 3.27 4.38 14.45
N SER A 144 2.53 3.88 15.44
CA SER A 144 1.10 3.53 15.34
C SER A 144 0.17 4.70 15.04
N LEU A 145 0.51 5.94 15.44
CA LEU A 145 -0.26 7.14 15.07
C LEU A 145 -0.17 7.45 13.57
N VAL A 146 0.90 6.98 12.92
CA VAL A 146 1.08 7.10 11.47
C VAL A 146 0.21 6.14 10.71
N TRP A 147 -0.18 5.00 11.30
CA TRP A 147 -1.01 4.01 10.63
C TRP A 147 -2.26 4.63 10.00
N ILE A 148 -2.96 5.48 10.74
CA ILE A 148 -4.19 6.15 10.29
C ILE A 148 -3.90 7.03 9.07
N TYR A 149 -2.83 7.83 9.12
CA TYR A 149 -2.46 8.70 8.02
C TYR A 149 -1.93 7.89 6.81
N ALA A 150 -1.15 6.84 7.04
CA ALA A 150 -0.70 5.92 6.01
C ALA A 150 -1.87 5.26 5.29
N ALA A 151 -2.83 4.76 6.06
CA ALA A 151 -4.05 4.16 5.54
C ALA A 151 -4.91 5.16 4.75
N TYR A 152 -4.98 6.42 5.21
CA TYR A 152 -5.64 7.51 4.49
C TYR A 152 -5.00 7.77 3.12
N PHE A 153 -3.70 8.09 3.08
CA PHE A 153 -3.08 8.49 1.83
C PHE A 153 -2.95 7.30 0.89
N LEU A 154 -2.68 6.08 1.36
CA LEU A 154 -2.62 4.91 0.47
C LEU A 154 -3.95 4.69 -0.24
N MET A 155 -5.07 4.77 0.49
CA MET A 155 -6.41 4.64 -0.09
C MET A 155 -6.67 5.71 -1.15
N LYS A 156 -6.35 6.98 -0.84
CA LYS A 156 -6.64 8.10 -1.74
C LYS A 156 -5.67 8.20 -2.91
N ASP A 157 -4.39 7.90 -2.69
CA ASP A 157 -3.36 7.94 -3.72
C ASP A 157 -3.64 6.90 -4.81
N PHE A 158 -3.98 5.66 -4.45
CA PHE A 158 -4.32 4.60 -5.42
C PHE A 158 -5.57 4.93 -6.22
N PHE A 159 -6.61 5.46 -5.57
CA PHE A 159 -7.81 5.92 -6.27
C PHE A 159 -7.48 7.02 -7.30
N LYS A 160 -6.78 8.07 -6.87
CA LYS A 160 -6.39 9.19 -7.74
C LYS A 160 -5.46 8.75 -8.88
N HIS A 161 -4.52 7.86 -8.58
CA HIS A 161 -3.58 7.30 -9.54
C HIS A 161 -4.30 6.59 -10.68
N GLU A 162 -5.23 5.68 -10.37
CA GLU A 162 -5.97 4.96 -11.40
C GLU A 162 -6.82 5.90 -12.28
N ARG A 163 -7.40 6.96 -11.70
CA ARG A 163 -8.14 7.96 -12.48
C ARG A 163 -7.23 8.73 -13.44
N ARG A 164 -6.02 9.11 -13.01
CA ARG A 164 -5.03 9.78 -13.87
C ARG A 164 -4.52 8.85 -14.96
N GLU A 165 -4.27 7.60 -14.60
CA GLU A 165 -3.84 6.57 -15.54
C GLU A 165 -4.91 6.33 -16.60
N ASP A 166 -6.20 6.25 -16.22
CA ASP A 166 -7.31 6.15 -17.18
C ASP A 166 -7.35 7.36 -18.15
N LEU A 167 -7.06 8.57 -17.69
CA LEU A 167 -6.95 9.75 -18.56
C LEU A 167 -5.79 9.60 -19.55
N PHE A 168 -4.60 9.25 -19.05
CA PHE A 168 -3.43 9.02 -19.90
C PHE A 168 -3.68 7.91 -20.93
N ILE A 169 -4.28 6.78 -20.51
CA ILE A 169 -4.62 5.66 -21.39
C ILE A 169 -5.56 6.13 -22.51
N ASN A 170 -6.58 6.92 -22.20
CA ASN A 170 -7.50 7.41 -23.21
C ASN A 170 -6.81 8.33 -24.24
N ASP A 171 -5.92 9.21 -23.79
CA ASP A 171 -5.13 10.07 -24.68
C ASP A 171 -4.15 9.21 -25.52
N MET A 172 -3.49 8.23 -24.90
CA MET A 172 -2.61 7.29 -25.57
C MET A 172 -3.34 6.51 -26.66
N LEU A 173 -4.52 5.95 -26.37
CA LEU A 173 -5.31 5.21 -27.36
C LEU A 173 -5.70 6.09 -28.56
N ARG A 174 -6.06 7.35 -28.33
CA ARG A 174 -6.35 8.31 -29.41
C ARG A 174 -5.11 8.64 -30.24
N THR A 175 -3.97 8.88 -29.58
CA THR A 175 -2.69 9.14 -30.26
C THR A 175 -2.29 7.98 -31.14
N PHE A 176 -2.25 6.77 -30.61
CA PHE A 176 -1.83 5.58 -31.35
C PHE A 176 -2.84 5.19 -32.44
N ASN A 177 -4.14 5.44 -32.24
CA ASN A 177 -5.14 5.29 -33.31
C ASN A 177 -4.91 6.29 -34.46
N ALA A 178 -4.62 7.56 -34.15
CA ALA A 178 -4.27 8.57 -35.16
C ALA A 178 -2.97 8.25 -35.91
N LEU A 179 -2.08 7.49 -35.28
CA LEU A 179 -0.87 6.94 -35.88
C LEU A 179 -1.09 5.60 -36.59
N GLU A 180 -2.34 5.16 -36.75
CA GLU A 180 -2.75 3.90 -37.38
C GLU A 180 -2.11 2.65 -36.74
N VAL A 181 -1.85 2.71 -35.43
CA VAL A 181 -1.41 1.58 -34.60
C VAL A 181 -2.42 1.41 -33.47
N PRO A 182 -3.65 0.95 -33.74
CA PRO A 182 -4.66 0.83 -32.70
C PRO A 182 -4.22 -0.16 -31.63
N ILE A 183 -4.26 0.27 -30.37
CA ILE A 183 -3.99 -0.59 -29.21
C ILE A 183 -5.32 -1.04 -28.62
N ASN A 184 -5.48 -2.34 -28.41
CA ASN A 184 -6.70 -2.91 -27.84
C ASN A 184 -6.43 -3.52 -26.47
N PHE A 185 -6.85 -2.83 -25.41
CA PHE A 185 -6.67 -3.31 -24.04
C PHE A 185 -7.75 -4.30 -23.59
N PRO A 186 -7.39 -5.22 -22.68
CA PRO A 186 -8.39 -5.99 -21.95
C PRO A 186 -9.24 -5.07 -21.05
N TYR A 187 -10.48 -5.47 -20.80
CA TYR A 187 -11.39 -4.72 -19.93
C TYR A 187 -10.85 -4.64 -18.49
N ARG A 188 -10.72 -3.42 -17.96
CA ARG A 188 -10.26 -3.14 -16.60
C ARG A 188 -11.40 -3.26 -15.60
N ASN A 189 -11.41 -4.32 -14.78
CA ASN A 189 -12.46 -4.57 -13.79
C ASN A 189 -11.96 -5.44 -12.62
N PRO A 190 -12.26 -5.09 -11.36
CA PRO A 190 -12.93 -3.87 -10.89
C PRO A 190 -12.00 -2.65 -10.84
N PRO A 191 -12.53 -1.42 -10.99
CA PRO A 191 -11.79 -0.20 -10.68
C PRO A 191 -11.59 -0.07 -9.16
N ILE A 192 -10.57 0.67 -8.74
CA ILE A 192 -10.37 1.05 -7.35
C ILE A 192 -11.50 2.00 -6.94
N PRO A 193 -12.36 1.66 -5.97
CA PRO A 193 -13.49 2.51 -5.60
C PRO A 193 -13.07 3.66 -4.69
N ASP A 194 -13.76 4.79 -4.81
CA ASP A 194 -13.58 5.93 -3.91
C ASP A 194 -14.21 5.64 -2.54
N ARG A 195 -13.37 5.32 -1.57
CA ARG A 195 -13.82 4.98 -0.21
C ARG A 195 -13.74 6.20 0.70
N SER A 196 -14.71 6.28 1.62
CA SER A 196 -14.73 7.32 2.66
C SER A 196 -13.75 6.99 3.78
N PHE A 197 -12.70 7.80 3.91
CA PHE A 197 -11.77 7.70 5.04
C PHE A 197 -12.50 7.86 6.39
N ALA A 198 -13.40 8.84 6.48
CA ALA A 198 -14.14 9.12 7.72
C ALA A 198 -14.94 7.89 8.18
N LEU A 199 -15.61 7.21 7.24
CA LEU A 199 -16.33 5.96 7.54
C LEU A 199 -15.37 4.89 8.07
N TYR A 200 -14.23 4.68 7.42
CA TYR A 200 -13.26 3.65 7.81
C TYR A 200 -12.64 3.95 9.18
N PHE A 201 -12.34 5.22 9.45
CA PHE A 201 -11.85 5.69 10.74
C PHE A 201 -12.87 5.47 11.86
N VAL A 202 -14.11 5.93 11.67
CA VAL A 202 -15.19 5.76 12.66
C VAL A 202 -15.47 4.28 12.92
N LEU A 203 -15.59 3.45 11.88
CA LEU A 203 -15.80 2.01 12.04
C LEU A 203 -14.64 1.34 12.78
N THR A 204 -13.40 1.73 12.52
CA THR A 204 -12.23 1.22 13.27
C THR A 204 -12.30 1.59 14.74
N LEU A 205 -12.69 2.82 15.06
CA LEU A 205 -12.82 3.28 16.45
C LEU A 205 -13.93 2.53 17.20
N ILE A 206 -15.15 2.51 16.66
CA ILE A 206 -16.32 1.95 17.36
C ILE A 206 -16.25 0.41 17.50
N THR A 207 -15.52 -0.26 16.61
CA THR A 207 -15.34 -1.72 16.65
C THR A 207 -14.10 -2.14 17.44
N GLY A 208 -13.40 -1.21 18.10
CA GLY A 208 -12.18 -1.53 18.85
C GLY A 208 -11.08 -2.12 17.96
N SER A 209 -10.86 -1.54 16.79
CA SER A 209 -9.90 -1.96 15.76
C SER A 209 -10.23 -3.23 14.97
N ILE A 210 -11.36 -3.91 15.23
CA ILE A 210 -11.76 -5.10 14.44
C ILE A 210 -11.93 -4.74 12.96
N PHE A 211 -12.59 -3.61 12.67
CA PHE A 211 -12.73 -3.13 11.28
C PHE A 211 -11.38 -2.77 10.62
N GLY A 212 -10.34 -2.52 11.42
CA GLY A 212 -8.98 -2.29 10.91
C GLY A 212 -8.44 -3.45 10.06
N VAL A 213 -8.91 -4.69 10.30
CA VAL A 213 -8.59 -5.85 9.46
C VAL A 213 -9.10 -5.67 8.03
N TYR A 214 -10.37 -5.27 7.90
CA TYR A 214 -10.96 -5.02 6.60
C TYR A 214 -10.30 -3.82 5.90
N TRP A 215 -9.91 -2.80 6.66
CA TRP A 215 -9.16 -1.67 6.11
C TRP A 215 -7.82 -2.13 5.50
N VAL A 216 -7.03 -2.95 6.20
CA VAL A 216 -5.79 -3.49 5.61
C VAL A 216 -6.08 -4.40 4.43
N TYR A 217 -7.13 -5.22 4.52
CA TYR A 217 -7.54 -6.07 3.42
C TYR A 217 -7.73 -5.27 2.13
N VAL A 218 -8.42 -4.13 2.15
CA VAL A 218 -8.60 -3.29 0.95
C VAL A 218 -7.30 -2.64 0.49
N LEU A 219 -6.48 -2.13 1.42
CA LEU A 219 -5.16 -1.53 1.10
C LEU A 219 -4.18 -2.53 0.47
N VAL A 220 -4.36 -3.82 0.73
CA VAL A 220 -3.58 -4.89 0.09
C VAL A 220 -4.21 -5.30 -1.24
N THR A 221 -5.52 -5.55 -1.24
CA THR A 221 -6.24 -6.21 -2.32
C THR A 221 -6.49 -5.31 -3.52
N ASP A 222 -6.90 -4.05 -3.32
CA ASP A 222 -7.19 -3.18 -4.47
C ASP A 222 -5.92 -2.91 -5.30
N PRO A 223 -4.77 -2.54 -4.70
CA PRO A 223 -3.55 -2.39 -5.47
C PRO A 223 -3.09 -3.69 -6.12
N ASN A 224 -3.27 -4.85 -5.47
CA ASN A 224 -2.93 -6.13 -6.09
C ASN A 224 -3.78 -6.40 -7.35
N ASN A 225 -5.07 -6.08 -7.33
CA ASN A 225 -5.95 -6.23 -8.50
C ASN A 225 -5.56 -5.25 -9.61
N HIS A 226 -5.31 -4.00 -9.24
CA HIS A 226 -4.81 -2.97 -10.15
C HIS A 226 -3.48 -3.39 -10.81
N PHE A 227 -2.51 -3.91 -10.06
CA PHE A 227 -1.23 -4.37 -10.63
C PHE A 227 -1.40 -5.55 -11.60
N ARG A 228 -2.35 -6.46 -11.33
CA ARG A 228 -2.64 -7.56 -12.27
C ARG A 228 -3.20 -7.04 -13.58
N GLN A 229 -4.15 -6.11 -13.51
CA GLN A 229 -4.69 -5.45 -14.70
C GLN A 229 -3.58 -4.70 -15.44
N GLN A 230 -2.70 -4.02 -14.71
CA GLN A 230 -1.60 -3.28 -15.30
C GLN A 230 -0.57 -4.17 -15.99
N MET A 231 -0.24 -5.34 -15.42
CA MET A 231 0.62 -6.31 -16.11
C MET A 231 0.03 -6.76 -17.44
N LEU A 232 -1.27 -7.07 -17.49
CA LEU A 232 -1.95 -7.45 -18.74
C LEU A 232 -1.91 -6.31 -19.77
N MET A 233 -2.01 -5.06 -19.33
CA MET A 233 -1.90 -3.90 -20.20
C MET A 233 -0.48 -3.69 -20.73
N GLU A 234 0.54 -3.79 -19.87
CA GLU A 234 1.96 -3.74 -20.25
C GLU A 234 2.29 -4.85 -21.28
N ASP A 235 1.84 -6.08 -21.03
CA ASP A 235 2.02 -7.21 -21.96
C ASP A 235 1.36 -6.93 -23.31
N THR A 236 0.17 -6.30 -23.31
CA THR A 236 -0.55 -5.91 -24.52
C THR A 236 0.19 -4.84 -25.31
N ILE A 237 0.69 -3.80 -24.62
CA ILE A 237 1.51 -2.73 -25.21
C ILE A 237 2.74 -3.35 -25.87
N MET A 238 3.46 -4.20 -25.14
CA MET A 238 4.66 -4.85 -25.64
C MET A 238 4.33 -5.71 -26.85
N ALA A 239 3.29 -6.54 -26.80
CA ALA A 239 2.92 -7.42 -27.92
C ALA A 239 2.51 -6.65 -29.19
N GLN A 240 1.77 -5.55 -29.05
CA GLN A 240 1.22 -4.81 -30.20
C GLN A 240 2.18 -3.76 -30.75
N LEU A 241 3.06 -3.19 -29.92
CA LEU A 241 4.01 -2.16 -30.34
C LEU A 241 5.37 -2.73 -30.75
N SER A 242 5.83 -3.84 -30.15
CA SER A 242 7.11 -4.47 -30.53
C SER A 242 7.08 -5.15 -31.91
N SER A 243 5.90 -5.53 -32.41
CA SER A 243 5.71 -6.05 -33.77
C SER A 243 5.77 -4.98 -34.86
N THR A 244 5.88 -3.69 -34.48
CA THR A 244 6.17 -2.61 -35.41
C THR A 244 7.68 -2.60 -35.68
N PRO A 245 8.16 -2.68 -36.93
CA PRO A 245 9.58 -2.93 -37.21
C PRO A 245 10.48 -1.94 -36.48
N SER A 246 11.43 -2.48 -35.71
CA SER A 246 12.52 -1.74 -35.08
C SER A 246 13.37 -1.00 -36.12
N PRO A 247 13.99 0.13 -35.75
CA PRO A 247 14.79 0.93 -36.67
C PRO A 247 15.93 0.10 -37.26
N THR A 248 15.96 -0.05 -38.58
CA THR A 248 17.20 -0.39 -39.28
C THR A 248 18.22 0.70 -38.96
N SER A 249 19.27 0.35 -38.20
CA SER A 249 20.43 1.21 -38.03
C SER A 249 20.94 1.64 -39.41
N PRO A 250 21.34 2.91 -39.59
CA PRO A 250 21.96 3.33 -40.84
C PRO A 250 23.23 2.50 -41.04
N ILE A 251 23.26 1.73 -42.13
CA ILE A 251 24.45 1.01 -42.58
C ILE A 251 25.57 2.05 -42.70
N PRO A 252 26.71 1.91 -41.98
CA PRO A 252 27.86 2.79 -42.19
C PRO A 252 28.30 2.65 -43.64
N SER A 253 28.25 3.76 -44.38
CA SER A 253 28.77 3.82 -45.75
C SER A 253 30.23 3.40 -45.75
N ALA A 254 30.57 2.41 -46.58
CA ALA A 254 31.93 1.91 -46.73
C ALA A 254 32.89 3.06 -47.11
N PRO A 255 34.12 3.08 -46.57
CA PRO A 255 35.09 4.10 -46.91
C PRO A 255 35.47 3.98 -48.39
N THR A 256 35.32 5.07 -49.12
CA THR A 256 35.82 5.21 -50.49
C THR A 256 37.36 5.18 -50.46
N SER A 257 37.93 4.22 -51.18
CA SER A 257 39.36 4.07 -51.46
C SER A 257 39.93 5.23 -52.27
#